data_AF-A0A1Y1Z095-F1
#
_entry.id   AF-A0A1Y1Z095-F1
#
_cell.length_a   1.000
_cell.length_b   1.000
_cell.length_c   1.000
_cell.angle_alpha   90.00
_cell.angle_beta   90.00
_cell.angle_gamma   90.00
#
_symmetry.space_group_name_H-M   'P 1'
#
loop_
_entity.id
_entity.type
_entity.pdbx_description
1 polymer ?
#
loop_
_entity_poly.entity_id
_entity_poly.type
_entity_poly.pdbx_seq_one_letter_code
_entity_poly.pdbx_strand_id
1 'polypeptide(L)'
;MTRNWSDEEASIKRRLVQFWRKHENNVVQCGFQGVSPSDRAPNSIVVSCIYWDAKDDYFITSVDCIYLLESLIAVRFTVEEKNRIRRNLEGFRPLTVSKCKTESADFFKLIMSFPNPKPRNIEKDVKVFPWKVLPLALKKIIGKYVSRPTPENLAPLVSLNIGF
;
A
#
# COMPACT_ATOMS: atom_id res chain seq x y z
N MET A 1 7.83 -7.00 7.52
CA MET A 1 6.43 -7.45 7.27
C MET A 1 6.34 -8.79 6.56
N THR A 2 7.39 -9.28 5.89
CA THR A 2 7.43 -10.56 5.17
C THR A 2 8.03 -11.72 5.97
N ARG A 3 8.25 -11.53 7.28
CA ARG A 3 8.86 -12.52 8.20
C ARG A 3 7.97 -12.72 9.42
N ASN A 4 8.10 -13.87 10.07
CA ASN A 4 7.41 -14.20 11.33
C ASN A 4 5.88 -14.07 11.22
N TRP A 5 5.27 -14.59 10.16
CA TRP A 5 3.82 -14.66 10.01
C TRP A 5 3.23 -15.61 11.04
N SER A 6 2.09 -15.27 11.64
CA SER A 6 1.35 -16.22 12.47
C SER A 6 0.78 -17.34 11.60
N ASP A 7 0.44 -18.47 12.21
CA ASP A 7 -0.18 -19.60 11.49
C ASP A 7 -1.48 -19.18 10.81
N GLU A 8 -2.25 -18.30 11.47
CA GLU A 8 -3.46 -17.69 10.92
C GLU A 8 -3.14 -16.87 9.66
N GLU A 9 -2.18 -15.93 9.74
CA GLU A 9 -1.75 -15.10 8.60
C GLU A 9 -1.23 -15.95 7.44
N ALA A 10 -0.47 -17.01 7.73
CA ALA A 10 0.06 -17.95 6.75
C ALA A 10 -1.07 -18.74 6.07
N SER A 11 -2.06 -19.22 6.85
CA SER A 11 -3.20 -19.99 6.33
C SER A 11 -4.08 -19.15 5.39
N ILE A 12 -4.31 -17.88 5.73
CA ILE A 12 -5.13 -16.96 4.91
C ILE A 12 -4.29 -16.21 3.87
N LYS A 13 -2.96 -16.40 3.87
CA LYS A 13 -2.00 -15.75 2.97
C LYS A 13 -2.08 -14.22 2.98
N ARG A 14 -2.44 -13.66 4.13
CA ARG A 14 -2.57 -12.20 4.33
C ARG A 14 -2.17 -11.79 5.74
N ARG A 15 -1.29 -10.79 5.80
CA ARG A 15 -1.01 -10.00 6.99
C ARG A 15 -1.58 -8.59 6.82
N LEU A 16 -2.30 -8.11 7.82
CA LEU A 16 -2.68 -6.69 7.89
C LEU A 16 -1.51 -5.89 8.45
N VAL A 17 -1.14 -4.82 7.76
CA VAL A 17 -0.06 -3.94 8.17
C VAL A 17 -0.65 -2.56 8.46
N GLN A 18 -0.57 -2.15 9.72
CA GLN A 18 -0.93 -0.82 10.15
C GLN A 18 0.25 0.13 9.96
N PHE A 19 -0.01 1.29 9.39
CA PHE A 19 0.94 2.38 9.22
C PHE A 19 0.54 3.56 10.11
N TRP A 20 1.55 4.32 10.54
CA TRP A 20 1.36 5.61 11.19
C TRP A 20 2.42 6.58 10.71
N ARG A 21 2.12 7.87 10.87
CA ARG A 21 3.06 8.95 10.60
C ARG A 21 3.29 9.74 11.88
N LYS A 22 4.54 10.13 12.12
CA LYS A 22 4.93 11.10 13.13
C LYS A 22 5.61 12.26 12.43
N HIS A 23 5.18 13.49 12.72
CA HIS A 23 5.87 14.68 12.26
C HIS A 23 6.82 15.14 13.36
N GLU A 24 8.11 15.24 13.06
CA GLU A 24 9.12 15.68 14.02
C GLU A 24 10.21 16.44 13.26
N ASN A 25 10.51 17.68 13.68
CA ASN A 25 11.58 18.52 13.10
C ASN A 25 11.54 18.64 11.56
N ASN A 26 10.36 18.85 10.98
CA ASN A 26 10.17 18.88 9.53
C ASN A 26 10.62 17.57 8.85
N VAL A 27 10.45 16.44 9.53
CA VAL A 27 10.59 15.10 8.97
C VAL A 27 9.30 14.32 9.24
N VAL A 28 8.72 13.70 8.21
CA VAL A 28 7.65 12.72 8.37
C VAL A 28 8.38 11.41 8.58
N GLN A 29 8.23 10.84 9.77
CA GLN A 29 8.61 9.48 10.03
C GLN A 29 7.41 8.59 9.79
N CYS A 30 7.58 7.57 8.96
CA CYS A 30 6.56 6.57 8.71
C CYS A 30 6.96 5.27 9.43
N GLY A 31 6.11 4.82 10.34
CA GLY A 31 6.25 3.54 11.02
C GLY A 31 5.17 2.56 10.59
N PHE A 32 5.43 1.27 10.78
CA PHE A 32 4.48 0.23 10.45
C PHE A 32 4.62 -1.00 11.36
N GLN A 33 3.51 -1.72 11.56
CA GLN A 33 3.48 -2.96 12.33
C GLN A 33 2.41 -3.92 11.79
N GLY A 34 2.60 -5.22 12.03
CA GLY A 34 1.53 -6.19 11.84
C GLY A 34 0.42 -5.96 12.88
N VAL A 35 -0.84 -6.09 12.46
CA VAL A 35 -1.99 -5.91 13.36
C VAL A 35 -3.01 -7.02 13.14
N SER A 36 -3.60 -7.54 14.22
CA SER A 36 -4.72 -8.48 14.08
C SER A 36 -5.99 -7.72 13.64
N PRO A 37 -6.96 -8.38 12.98
CA PRO A 37 -8.24 -7.75 12.69
C PRO A 37 -8.97 -7.22 13.94
N SER A 38 -8.80 -7.89 15.08
CA SER A 38 -9.45 -7.56 16.35
C SER A 38 -8.83 -6.35 17.05
N ASP A 39 -7.51 -6.15 16.88
CA ASP A 39 -6.76 -5.06 17.53
C ASP A 39 -6.74 -3.77 16.70
N ARG A 40 -7.49 -3.75 15.60
CA ARG A 40 -7.51 -2.62 14.67
C ARG A 40 -8.18 -1.41 15.30
N ALA A 41 -7.40 -0.37 15.56
CA ALA A 41 -7.93 0.92 15.99
C ALA A 41 -8.85 1.53 14.90
N PRO A 42 -9.97 2.18 15.27
CA PRO A 42 -10.79 2.94 14.34
C PRO A 42 -9.95 3.98 13.59
N ASN A 43 -10.21 4.19 12.29
CA ASN A 43 -9.49 5.15 11.43
C ASN A 43 -7.98 4.88 11.25
N SER A 44 -7.48 3.71 11.66
CA SER A 44 -6.09 3.31 11.38
C SER A 44 -5.83 3.11 9.87
N ILE A 45 -4.64 3.48 9.44
CA ILE A 45 -4.15 3.28 8.07
C ILE A 45 -3.69 1.83 7.96
N VAL A 46 -4.47 0.98 7.30
CA VAL A 46 -4.17 -0.47 7.21
C VAL A 46 -4.21 -0.92 5.76
N VAL A 47 -3.19 -1.68 5.35
CA VAL A 47 -3.09 -2.30 4.03
C VAL A 47 -2.78 -3.79 4.14
N SER A 48 -2.95 -4.52 3.04
CA SER A 48 -2.72 -5.96 2.99
C SER A 48 -1.33 -6.27 2.44
N CYS A 49 -0.52 -7.00 3.22
CA CYS A 49 0.63 -7.74 2.71
C CYS A 49 0.16 -9.15 2.37
N ILE A 50 0.23 -9.53 1.10
CA ILE A 50 -0.43 -10.75 0.59
C ILE A 50 0.63 -11.69 0.03
N TYR A 51 0.64 -12.93 0.47
CA TYR A 51 1.57 -13.93 -0.04
C TYR A 51 0.99 -14.61 -1.29
N TRP A 52 1.83 -14.79 -2.31
CA TRP A 52 1.45 -15.46 -3.57
C TRP A 52 2.33 -16.70 -3.80
N ASP A 53 1.76 -17.89 -3.61
CA ASP A 53 2.54 -19.15 -3.66
C ASP A 53 3.22 -19.38 -5.01
N ALA A 54 2.53 -19.11 -6.12
CA ALA A 54 3.09 -19.33 -7.46
C ALA A 54 4.30 -18.45 -7.77
N LYS A 55 4.54 -17.40 -6.99
CA LYS A 55 5.68 -16.50 -7.10
C LYS A 55 6.63 -16.56 -5.91
N ASP A 56 6.27 -17.28 -4.85
CA ASP A 56 7.03 -17.34 -3.59
C ASP A 56 7.47 -15.94 -3.11
N ASP A 57 6.56 -14.96 -3.19
CA ASP A 57 6.84 -13.57 -2.81
C ASP A 57 5.58 -12.88 -2.26
N TYR A 58 5.78 -11.73 -1.63
CA TYR A 58 4.75 -10.92 -1.01
C TYR A 58 4.40 -9.72 -1.87
N PHE A 59 3.11 -9.37 -1.89
CA PHE A 59 2.57 -8.35 -2.76
C PHE A 59 1.64 -7.39 -2.01
N ILE A 60 1.54 -6.18 -2.56
CA ILE A 60 0.54 -5.17 -2.20
C ILE A 60 -0.26 -4.81 -3.45
N THR A 61 -1.56 -4.58 -3.31
CA THR A 61 -2.42 -4.17 -4.43
C THR A 61 -2.22 -2.69 -4.76
N SER A 62 -2.46 -2.30 -6.02
CA SER A 62 -2.43 -0.90 -6.43
C SER A 62 -3.43 -0.03 -5.67
N VAL A 63 -4.58 -0.60 -5.28
CA VAL A 63 -5.60 0.07 -4.48
C VAL A 63 -5.07 0.38 -3.09
N ASP A 64 -4.46 -0.61 -2.43
CA ASP A 64 -3.82 -0.42 -1.12
C ASP A 64 -2.64 0.58 -1.20
N CYS A 65 -1.82 0.54 -2.25
CA CYS A 65 -0.75 1.52 -2.47
C CYS A 65 -1.27 2.96 -2.55
N ILE A 66 -2.33 3.21 -3.33
CA ILE A 66 -2.90 4.56 -3.48
C ILE A 66 -3.54 5.02 -2.17
N TYR A 67 -4.30 4.13 -1.51
CA TYR A 67 -4.91 4.42 -0.21
C TYR A 67 -3.86 4.78 0.83
N LEU A 68 -2.75 4.02 0.87
CA LEU A 68 -1.64 4.29 1.77
C LEU A 68 -1.02 5.66 1.49
N LEU A 69 -0.79 6.00 0.22
CA LEU A 69 -0.26 7.30 -0.17
C LEU A 69 -1.16 8.46 0.26
N GLU A 70 -2.47 8.39 -0.02
CA GLU A 70 -3.46 9.40 0.44
C GLU A 70 -3.41 9.58 1.95
N SER A 71 -3.33 8.47 2.68
CA SER A 71 -3.38 8.46 4.13
C SER A 71 -2.10 9.01 4.76
N LEU A 72 -0.92 8.69 4.20
CA LEU A 72 0.37 9.15 4.72
C LEU A 72 0.55 10.66 4.52
N ILE A 73 0.08 11.22 3.42
CA ILE A 73 0.13 12.68 3.20
C ILE A 73 -1.09 13.41 3.79
N ALA A 74 -2.11 12.68 4.24
CA ALA A 74 -3.42 13.20 4.70
C ALA A 74 -4.12 14.11 3.67
N VAL A 75 -4.10 13.70 2.40
CA VAL A 75 -4.77 14.40 1.30
C VAL A 75 -5.51 13.38 0.46
N ARG A 76 -6.76 13.69 0.09
CA ARG A 76 -7.50 12.92 -0.90
C ARG A 76 -7.03 13.30 -2.30
N PHE A 77 -6.64 12.31 -3.09
CA PHE A 77 -6.21 12.57 -4.46
C PHE A 77 -7.42 12.71 -5.39
N THR A 78 -7.33 13.68 -6.31
CA THR A 78 -8.25 13.76 -7.44
C THR A 78 -8.05 12.58 -8.40
N VAL A 79 -8.96 12.40 -9.35
CA VAL A 79 -8.87 11.31 -10.33
C VAL A 79 -7.62 11.45 -11.20
N GLU A 80 -7.30 12.68 -11.61
CA GLU A 80 -6.13 13.05 -12.40
C GLU A 80 -4.84 12.71 -11.63
N GLU A 81 -4.83 13.03 -10.34
CA GLU A 81 -3.69 12.78 -9.47
C GLU A 81 -3.48 11.27 -9.25
N LYS A 82 -4.57 10.52 -9.02
CA LYS A 82 -4.52 9.05 -8.98
C LYS A 82 -3.97 8.47 -10.27
N ASN A 83 -4.35 9.01 -11.43
CA ASN A 83 -3.81 8.59 -12.73
C ASN A 83 -2.32 8.90 -12.87
N ARG A 84 -1.85 10.06 -12.39
CA ARG A 84 -0.42 10.43 -12.39
C ARG A 84 0.41 9.50 -11.49
N ILE A 85 -0.12 9.17 -10.33
CA ILE A 85 0.49 8.22 -9.39
C ILE A 85 0.54 6.83 -10.01
N ARG A 86 -0.55 6.35 -10.61
CA ARG A 86 -0.59 5.05 -11.32
C ARG A 86 0.50 4.95 -12.38
N ARG A 87 0.68 6.00 -13.20
CA ARG A 87 1.78 6.05 -14.20
C ARG A 87 3.17 6.03 -13.57
N ASN A 88 3.38 6.71 -12.44
CA ASN A 88 4.65 6.62 -11.69
C ASN A 88 4.88 5.21 -11.15
N LEU A 89 3.82 4.56 -10.69
CA LEU A 89 3.86 3.21 -10.15
C LEU A 89 4.17 2.17 -11.24
N GLU A 90 3.72 2.34 -12.49
CA GLU A 90 4.07 1.42 -13.60
C GLU A 90 5.59 1.29 -13.81
N GLY A 91 6.39 2.33 -13.48
CA GLY A 91 7.86 2.26 -13.53
C GLY A 91 8.48 1.24 -12.56
N PHE A 92 7.71 0.76 -11.58
CA PHE A 92 8.10 -0.31 -10.66
C PHE A 92 7.70 -1.71 -11.15
N ARG A 93 7.25 -1.83 -12.42
CA ARG A 93 6.91 -3.08 -13.10
C ARG A 93 5.89 -3.94 -12.32
N PRO A 94 4.65 -3.44 -12.13
CA PRO A 94 3.60 -4.24 -11.51
C PRO A 94 3.25 -5.47 -12.32
N LEU A 95 2.75 -6.49 -11.64
CA LEU A 95 2.10 -7.64 -12.27
C LEU A 95 0.61 -7.35 -12.43
N THR A 96 0.04 -7.72 -13.58
CA THR A 96 -1.40 -7.67 -13.81
C THR A 96 -2.01 -9.04 -13.51
N VAL A 97 -2.79 -9.10 -12.44
CA VAL A 97 -3.49 -10.29 -11.94
C VAL A 97 -4.94 -10.22 -12.41
N SER A 98 -5.45 -11.28 -13.02
CA SER A 98 -6.86 -11.35 -13.41
C SER A 98 -7.43 -12.75 -13.40
N LYS A 99 -8.76 -12.83 -13.34
CA LYS A 99 -9.52 -14.09 -13.42
C LYS A 99 -9.30 -14.84 -14.73
N CYS A 100 -9.01 -14.13 -15.83
CA CYS A 100 -8.86 -14.74 -17.16
C CYS A 100 -7.46 -15.32 -17.40
N LYS A 101 -6.49 -15.02 -16.55
CA LYS A 101 -5.13 -15.56 -16.64
C LYS A 101 -4.96 -16.72 -15.67
N THR A 102 -4.83 -17.93 -16.20
CA THR A 102 -4.72 -19.17 -15.41
C THR A 102 -3.63 -19.07 -14.33
N GLU A 103 -2.46 -18.51 -14.65
CA GLU A 103 -1.35 -18.34 -13.71
C GLU A 103 -1.65 -17.44 -12.50
N SER A 104 -2.66 -16.57 -12.62
CA SER A 104 -2.98 -15.55 -11.61
C SER A 104 -4.43 -15.63 -11.10
N ALA A 105 -5.22 -16.56 -11.62
CA ALA A 105 -6.65 -16.67 -11.32
C ALA A 105 -6.90 -17.03 -9.85
N ASP A 106 -6.11 -17.95 -9.29
CA ASP A 106 -6.22 -18.34 -7.88
C ASP A 106 -5.82 -17.19 -6.95
N PHE A 107 -4.77 -16.45 -7.32
CA PHE A 107 -4.35 -15.27 -6.57
C PHE A 107 -5.37 -14.14 -6.67
N PHE A 108 -5.99 -13.94 -7.83
CA PHE A 108 -7.11 -13.01 -8.00
C PHE A 108 -8.27 -13.39 -7.06
N LYS A 109 -8.65 -14.67 -7.04
CA LYS A 109 -9.73 -15.19 -6.20
C LYS A 109 -9.41 -15.02 -4.71
N LEU A 110 -8.16 -15.25 -4.31
CA LEU A 110 -7.67 -15.00 -2.95
C LEU A 110 -7.81 -13.52 -2.56
N ILE A 111 -7.37 -12.60 -3.41
CA ILE A 111 -7.52 -11.15 -3.15
C ILE A 111 -9.00 -10.78 -2.97
N MET A 112 -9.89 -11.37 -3.78
CA MET A 112 -11.33 -11.09 -3.73
C MET A 112 -12.04 -11.76 -2.54
N SER A 113 -11.48 -12.81 -1.93
CA SER A 113 -12.09 -13.51 -0.79
C SER A 113 -11.90 -12.76 0.53
N PHE A 114 -10.99 -11.79 0.57
CA PHE A 114 -10.64 -11.07 1.77
C PHE A 114 -11.81 -10.24 2.36
N PRO A 115 -11.98 -10.25 3.70
CA PRO A 115 -12.99 -9.46 4.39
C PRO A 115 -12.65 -7.97 4.34
N ASN A 116 -13.63 -7.13 4.69
CA ASN A 116 -13.52 -5.68 4.59
C ASN A 116 -12.29 -5.10 5.35
N PRO A 117 -11.65 -4.02 4.84
CA PRO A 117 -12.07 -3.24 3.68
C PRO A 117 -11.73 -3.97 2.37
N LYS A 118 -12.76 -4.43 1.66
CA LYS A 118 -12.66 -4.94 0.31
C LYS A 118 -12.24 -3.73 -0.50
N PRO A 119 -11.31 -3.87 -1.44
CA PRO A 119 -11.14 -2.83 -2.43
C PRO A 119 -12.45 -2.75 -3.24
N ARG A 120 -13.37 -1.88 -2.82
CA ARG A 120 -14.64 -1.61 -3.53
C ARG A 120 -14.26 -1.24 -4.96
N ASN A 121 -14.84 -1.97 -5.92
CA ASN A 121 -14.73 -1.81 -7.38
C ASN A 121 -13.54 -2.46 -8.10
N ILE A 122 -12.94 -3.54 -7.59
CA ILE A 122 -12.04 -4.37 -8.42
C ILE A 122 -12.83 -5.50 -9.09
N GLU A 123 -13.69 -5.15 -10.05
CA GLU A 123 -14.36 -6.14 -10.94
C GLU A 123 -13.48 -6.55 -12.13
N LYS A 124 -12.26 -6.01 -12.22
CA LYS A 124 -11.33 -6.15 -13.37
C LYS A 124 -9.93 -6.57 -12.91
N ASP A 125 -9.01 -6.67 -13.87
CA ASP A 125 -7.57 -6.82 -13.66
C ASP A 125 -7.04 -5.91 -12.54
N VAL A 126 -6.35 -6.51 -11.57
CA VAL A 126 -5.68 -5.79 -10.48
C VAL A 126 -4.19 -5.74 -10.72
N LYS A 127 -3.60 -4.57 -10.52
CA LYS A 127 -2.15 -4.40 -10.49
C LYS A 127 -1.65 -4.72 -9.09
N VAL A 128 -0.65 -5.59 -8.99
CA VAL A 128 0.03 -5.90 -7.73
C VAL A 128 1.51 -5.60 -7.85
N PHE A 129 2.10 -5.16 -6.75
CA PHE A 129 3.50 -4.79 -6.65
C PHE A 129 4.20 -5.67 -5.63
N PRO A 130 5.43 -6.15 -5.90
CA PRO A 130 6.21 -6.82 -4.88
C PRO A 130 6.37 -5.91 -3.66
N TRP A 131 6.11 -6.43 -2.47
CA TRP A 131 6.11 -5.67 -1.21
C TRP A 131 7.45 -4.96 -0.98
N LYS A 132 8.56 -5.59 -1.38
CA LYS A 132 9.92 -5.03 -1.31
C LYS A 132 10.09 -3.69 -2.03
N VAL A 133 9.22 -3.37 -3.00
CA VAL A 133 9.28 -2.12 -3.77
C VAL A 133 8.51 -0.97 -3.08
N LEU A 134 7.61 -1.29 -2.16
CA LEU A 134 6.82 -0.31 -1.42
C LEU A 134 7.67 0.81 -0.80
N PRO A 135 8.81 0.53 -0.12
CA PRO A 135 9.76 1.56 0.31
C PRO A 135 10.10 2.63 -0.71
N LEU A 136 10.52 2.18 -1.88
CA LEU A 136 11.03 3.03 -2.94
C LEU A 136 9.90 3.82 -3.58
N ALA A 137 8.74 3.17 -3.75
CA ALA A 137 7.53 3.81 -4.27
C ALA A 137 7.05 4.93 -3.34
N LEU A 138 6.94 4.67 -2.04
CA LEU A 138 6.53 5.67 -1.04
C LEU A 138 7.50 6.85 -1.02
N LYS A 139 8.81 6.60 -0.93
CA LYS A 139 9.83 7.66 -0.92
C LYS A 139 9.79 8.51 -2.18
N LYS A 140 9.69 7.89 -3.36
CA LYS A 140 9.67 8.59 -4.66
C LYS A 140 8.42 9.45 -4.84
N ILE A 141 7.26 8.96 -4.41
CA ILE A 141 5.98 9.65 -4.62
C ILE A 141 5.81 10.73 -3.56
N ILE A 142 5.95 10.39 -2.28
CA ILE A 142 5.77 11.33 -1.17
C ILE A 142 6.81 12.46 -1.28
N GLY A 143 8.06 12.17 -1.63
CA GLY A 143 9.11 13.16 -1.84
C GLY A 143 8.70 14.34 -2.74
N LYS A 144 7.85 14.10 -3.75
CA LYS A 144 7.31 15.15 -4.64
C LYS A 144 6.29 16.07 -3.98
N TYR A 145 5.55 15.60 -2.97
CA TYR A 145 4.55 16.42 -2.26
C TYR A 145 5.20 17.24 -1.17
N VAL A 146 6.20 16.67 -0.50
CA VAL A 146 6.90 17.38 0.57
C VAL A 146 7.92 18.41 0.10
N SER A 147 8.31 18.36 -1.17
CA SER A 147 9.19 19.36 -1.80
C SER A 147 8.42 20.47 -2.52
N ARG A 148 7.07 20.44 -2.56
CA ARG A 148 6.24 21.45 -3.21
C ARG A 148 5.66 22.38 -2.15
N PRO A 149 6.11 23.66 -2.06
CA PRO A 149 5.40 24.64 -1.26
C PRO A 149 4.04 24.92 -1.93
N THR A 150 2.95 24.48 -1.31
CA THR A 150 1.60 24.94 -1.69
C THR A 150 1.36 26.33 -1.10
N PRO A 151 0.83 27.31 -1.86
CA PRO A 151 0.67 28.68 -1.37
C PRO A 151 -0.30 28.81 -0.18
N GLU A 152 -1.16 27.82 0.09
CA GLU A 152 -2.19 27.90 1.14
C GLU A 152 -1.88 27.09 2.41
N ASN A 153 -0.71 26.49 2.52
CA ASN A 153 -0.25 25.95 3.79
C ASN A 153 1.27 25.97 3.82
N LEU A 154 1.84 26.83 4.68
CA LEU A 154 3.24 26.81 5.12
C LEU A 154 3.50 25.52 5.93
N ALA A 155 3.36 24.36 5.30
CA ALA A 155 3.98 23.15 5.82
C ALA A 155 5.46 23.21 5.43
N PRO A 156 6.38 23.12 6.39
CA PRO A 156 7.82 23.15 6.10
C PRO A 156 8.18 21.98 5.18
N LEU A 157 9.26 22.11 4.41
CA LEU A 157 9.78 21.06 3.54
C LEU A 157 10.01 19.78 4.36
N VAL A 158 9.08 18.81 4.29
CA VAL A 158 9.13 17.67 5.20
C VAL A 158 9.92 16.50 4.59
N SER A 159 11.10 16.17 5.10
CA SER A 159 11.82 14.98 4.61
C SER A 159 11.10 13.70 5.06
N LEU A 160 10.87 12.72 4.17
CA LEU A 160 10.28 11.43 4.58
C LEU A 160 11.39 10.43 4.90
N ASN A 161 11.50 10.03 6.17
CA ASN A 161 12.37 8.94 6.58
C ASN A 161 11.49 7.71 6.89
N ILE A 162 11.65 6.65 6.12
CA ILE A 162 10.89 5.42 6.32
C ILE A 162 11.85 4.41 6.96
N GLY A 163 11.58 4.05 8.22
CA GLY A 163 12.35 3.01 8.91
C GLY A 163 11.91 1.65 8.39
N PHE A 164 12.62 1.11 7.39
CA PHE A 164 12.43 -0.26 6.90
C PHE A 164 13.37 -1.23 7.59
#